data_AF-A0A223SAZ8-F1
#
_entry.id   AF-A0A223SAZ8-F1
#
_cell.length_a   1.000
_cell.length_b   1.000
_cell.length_c   1.000
_cell.angle_alpha   90.00
_cell.angle_beta   90.00
_cell.angle_gamma   90.00
#
_symmetry.space_group_name_H-M   'P 1'
#
loop_
_entity.id
_entity.type
_entity.pdbx_description
1 polymer ?
#
loop_
_entity_poly.entity_id
_entity_poly.type
_entity_poly.pdbx_seq_one_letter_code
_entity_poly.pdbx_strand_id
1 'polypeptide(L)'
;MTESGSESELEPPQNEVSKGTVVVTTMASDSHTWNLVFLQLLIEELGYDVVNLGPCVPDDLLVRECRGIAPAMVVISSVNGHGYQEGMRVIGKLREAGELVATPMVIGGKLGISGGEDTGHIDELMAAGFDGVFQDGVSGVADFQKFIETAPTKGRQITETSGATA
;
A
#
# COMPACT_ATOMS: atom_id res chain seq x y z
N MET A 1 -41.84 -34.07 29.27
CA MET A 1 -41.56 -33.18 28.13
C MET A 1 -40.48 -32.23 28.59
N THR A 2 -39.23 -32.57 28.28
CA THR A 2 -38.04 -31.77 28.59
C THR A 2 -37.55 -31.18 27.29
N GLU A 3 -37.70 -29.87 27.11
CA GLU A 3 -37.09 -29.14 25.99
C GLU A 3 -35.63 -28.88 26.32
N SER A 4 -34.74 -29.60 25.64
CA SER A 4 -33.31 -29.27 25.59
C SER A 4 -33.10 -28.23 24.49
N GLY A 5 -33.10 -26.96 24.87
CA GLY A 5 -32.61 -25.88 24.01
C GLY A 5 -31.09 -25.96 23.96
N SER A 6 -30.55 -26.39 22.82
CA SER A 6 -29.12 -26.33 22.51
C SER A 6 -28.71 -24.86 22.31
N GLU A 7 -27.97 -24.31 23.26
CA GLU A 7 -27.28 -23.03 23.08
C GLU A 7 -26.22 -23.22 21.98
N SER A 8 -26.49 -22.61 20.82
CA SER A 8 -25.51 -22.45 19.75
C SER A 8 -24.43 -21.50 20.27
N GLU A 9 -23.32 -22.05 20.76
CA GLU A 9 -22.09 -21.30 21.00
C GLU A 9 -21.72 -20.55 19.72
N LEU A 10 -21.88 -19.23 19.74
CA LEU A 10 -21.39 -18.33 18.72
C LEU A 10 -19.87 -18.40 18.77
N GLU A 11 -19.27 -19.06 17.78
CA GLU A 11 -17.82 -19.03 17.60
C GLU A 11 -17.35 -17.56 17.55
N PRO A 12 -16.26 -17.21 18.26
CA PRO A 12 -15.72 -15.86 18.19
C PRO A 12 -15.34 -15.53 16.75
N PRO A 13 -15.43 -14.26 16.31
CA PRO A 13 -15.04 -13.87 14.96
C PRO A 13 -13.60 -14.35 14.72
N GLN A 14 -13.44 -15.23 13.74
CA GLN A 14 -12.13 -15.70 13.32
C GLN A 14 -11.33 -14.46 12.93
N ASN A 15 -10.28 -14.17 13.69
CA ASN A 15 -9.43 -13.01 13.46
C ASN A 15 -8.78 -13.22 12.08
N GLU A 16 -9.34 -12.61 11.04
CA GLU A 16 -8.85 -12.80 9.67
C GLU A 16 -7.36 -12.46 9.63
N VAL A 17 -6.55 -13.44 9.22
CA VAL A 17 -5.10 -13.25 9.15
C VAL A 17 -4.82 -12.29 8.00
N SER A 18 -4.31 -11.11 8.35
CA SER A 18 -3.97 -10.07 7.38
C SER A 18 -3.03 -10.58 6.29
N LYS A 19 -3.26 -10.11 5.06
CA LYS A 19 -2.45 -10.40 3.86
C LYS A 19 -1.04 -9.79 3.90
N GLY A 20 -0.80 -8.91 4.88
CA GLY A 20 0.45 -8.19 5.10
C GLY A 20 0.19 -6.71 5.35
N THR A 21 1.25 -5.95 5.62
CA THR A 21 1.15 -4.51 5.88
C THR A 21 1.46 -3.70 4.62
N VAL A 22 0.59 -2.77 4.27
CA VAL A 22 0.76 -1.80 3.18
C VAL A 22 1.08 -0.44 3.77
N VAL A 23 2.14 0.19 3.28
CA VAL A 23 2.46 1.59 3.63
C VAL A 23 1.79 2.51 2.63
N VAL A 24 1.03 3.50 3.14
CA VAL A 24 0.33 4.50 2.33
C VAL A 24 0.83 5.89 2.69
N THR A 25 1.15 6.72 1.70
CA THR A 25 1.59 8.10 1.91
C THR A 25 1.36 8.97 0.67
N THR A 26 1.52 10.29 0.82
CA THR A 26 1.78 11.16 -0.32
C THR A 26 3.24 11.56 -0.41
N MET A 27 3.57 12.25 -1.49
CA MET A 27 4.88 12.85 -1.70
C MET A 27 5.11 14.07 -0.79
N ALA A 28 6.37 14.45 -0.62
CA ALA A 28 6.80 15.51 0.30
C ALA A 28 6.12 16.88 0.05
N SER A 29 5.77 17.19 -1.20
CA SER A 29 5.08 18.45 -1.56
C SER A 29 3.55 18.35 -1.56
N ASP A 30 2.99 17.17 -1.31
CA ASP A 30 1.55 16.93 -1.47
C ASP A 30 0.85 16.85 -0.11
N SER A 31 0.08 17.89 0.21
CA SER A 31 -0.65 18.03 1.48
C SER A 31 -2.07 17.43 1.47
N HIS A 32 -2.48 16.80 0.37
CA HIS A 32 -3.82 16.22 0.27
C HIS A 32 -3.92 14.96 1.13
N THR A 33 -5.01 14.86 1.89
CA THR A 33 -5.21 13.78 2.86
C THR A 33 -6.38 12.87 2.52
N TRP A 34 -7.39 13.35 1.78
CA TRP A 34 -8.59 12.55 1.51
C TRP A 34 -8.25 11.30 0.70
N ASN A 35 -7.42 11.44 -0.34
CA ASN A 35 -6.85 10.34 -1.11
C ASN A 35 -6.22 9.26 -0.21
N LEU A 36 -5.52 9.63 0.87
CA LEU A 36 -4.92 8.66 1.80
C LEU A 36 -5.98 7.92 2.62
N VAL A 37 -7.01 8.62 3.09
CA VAL A 37 -8.13 7.99 3.81
C VAL A 37 -8.87 7.02 2.90
N PHE A 38 -9.15 7.43 1.66
CA PHE A 38 -9.78 6.58 0.67
C PHE A 38 -8.95 5.31 0.38
N LEU A 39 -7.66 5.48 0.10
CA LEU A 39 -6.76 4.36 -0.17
C LEU A 39 -6.65 3.42 1.01
N GLN A 40 -6.57 3.96 2.23
CA GLN A 40 -6.54 3.14 3.44
C GLN A 40 -7.79 2.26 3.56
N LEU A 41 -8.99 2.84 3.47
CA LEU A 41 -10.24 2.08 3.56
C LEU A 41 -10.33 1.01 2.46
N LEU A 42 -9.95 1.36 1.23
CA LEU A 42 -9.95 0.43 0.11
C LEU A 42 -8.99 -0.75 0.33
N ILE A 43 -7.77 -0.48 0.80
CA ILE A 43 -6.75 -1.51 0.99
C ILE A 43 -7.10 -2.41 2.20
N GLU A 44 -7.67 -1.84 3.26
CA GLU A 44 -8.21 -2.57 4.41
C GLU A 44 -9.37 -3.49 3.98
N GLU A 45 -10.29 -3.02 3.14
CA GLU A 45 -11.38 -3.83 2.56
C GLU A 45 -10.84 -5.01 1.72
N LEU A 46 -9.67 -4.84 1.09
CA LEU A 46 -8.98 -5.90 0.35
C LEU A 46 -8.19 -6.87 1.26
N GLY A 47 -8.22 -6.70 2.58
CA GLY A 47 -7.69 -7.63 3.58
C GLY A 47 -6.22 -7.41 3.99
N TYR A 48 -5.68 -6.21 3.78
CA TYR A 48 -4.35 -5.82 4.26
C TYR A 48 -4.43 -4.92 5.49
N ASP A 49 -3.38 -4.95 6.32
CA ASP A 49 -3.19 -3.92 7.34
C ASP A 49 -2.59 -2.67 6.68
N VAL A 50 -3.01 -1.47 7.09
CA VAL A 50 -2.47 -0.23 6.53
C VAL A 50 -1.69 0.56 7.58
N VAL A 51 -0.46 0.94 7.23
CA VAL A 51 0.29 1.99 7.91
C VAL A 51 0.26 3.25 7.05
N ASN A 52 -0.61 4.17 7.43
CA ASN A 52 -0.73 5.46 6.77
C ASN A 52 0.26 6.46 7.39
N LEU A 53 1.33 6.79 6.69
CA LEU A 53 2.36 7.74 7.15
C LEU A 53 1.89 9.20 7.04
N GLY A 54 0.71 9.43 6.46
CA GLY A 54 0.17 10.77 6.26
C GLY A 54 0.76 11.48 5.03
N PRO A 55 0.43 12.76 4.88
CA PRO A 55 0.88 13.56 3.75
C PRO A 55 2.26 14.17 3.99
N CYS A 56 2.85 14.75 2.93
CA CYS A 56 4.09 15.53 3.01
C CYS A 56 5.27 14.77 3.64
N VAL A 57 5.35 13.45 3.45
CA VAL A 57 6.41 12.62 4.06
C VAL A 57 7.73 12.84 3.31
N PRO A 58 8.82 13.26 3.99
CA PRO A 58 10.13 13.35 3.35
C PRO A 58 10.65 11.97 2.94
N ASP A 59 11.34 11.85 1.81
CA ASP A 59 11.76 10.54 1.29
C ASP A 59 12.59 9.73 2.29
N ASP A 60 13.48 10.39 3.02
CA ASP A 60 14.39 9.70 3.94
C ASP A 60 13.61 9.11 5.13
N LEU A 61 12.51 9.77 5.53
CA LEU A 61 11.56 9.24 6.49
C LEU A 61 10.80 8.06 5.89
N LEU A 62 10.29 8.19 4.66
CA LEU A 62 9.61 7.10 3.96
C LEU A 62 10.48 5.84 3.88
N VAL A 63 11.73 5.97 3.42
CA VAL A 63 12.68 4.85 3.32
C VAL A 63 12.94 4.22 4.69
N ARG A 64 13.14 5.05 5.73
CA ARG A 64 13.36 4.57 7.10
C ARG A 64 12.16 3.77 7.62
N GLU A 65 10.96 4.31 7.50
CA GLU A 65 9.74 3.66 7.98
C GLU A 65 9.49 2.36 7.19
N CYS A 66 9.64 2.37 5.86
CA CYS A 66 9.52 1.15 5.05
C CYS A 66 10.52 0.07 5.46
N ARG A 67 11.78 0.42 5.80
CA ARG A 67 12.75 -0.57 6.32
C ARG A 67 12.31 -1.17 7.65
N GLY A 68 11.78 -0.36 8.56
CA GLY A 68 11.31 -0.82 9.87
C GLY A 68 10.05 -1.68 9.79
N ILE A 69 9.14 -1.34 8.88
CA ILE A 69 7.85 -2.01 8.69
C ILE A 69 8.00 -3.28 7.85
N ALA A 70 8.96 -3.30 6.90
CA ALA A 70 9.12 -4.34 5.88
C ALA A 70 7.79 -4.66 5.16
N PRO A 71 7.17 -3.66 4.50
CA PRO A 71 5.81 -3.78 4.01
C PRO A 71 5.69 -4.81 2.88
N ALA A 72 4.48 -5.35 2.74
CA ALA A 72 4.07 -6.14 1.58
C ALA A 72 3.93 -5.28 0.32
N MET A 73 3.64 -3.97 0.47
CA MET A 73 3.55 -3.01 -0.64
C MET A 73 3.70 -1.57 -0.13
N VAL A 74 4.21 -0.68 -0.98
CA VAL A 74 4.21 0.77 -0.77
C VAL A 74 3.31 1.42 -1.81
N VAL A 75 2.34 2.23 -1.36
CA VAL A 75 1.39 2.95 -2.21
C VAL A 75 1.58 4.45 -2.01
N ILE A 76 2.01 5.12 -3.07
CA ILE A 76 2.28 6.55 -3.09
C ILE A 76 1.16 7.26 -3.86
N SER A 77 0.46 8.16 -3.20
CA SER A 77 -0.55 8.99 -3.85
C SER A 77 -0.01 10.39 -4.14
N SER A 78 -0.21 10.87 -5.36
CA SER A 78 0.14 12.23 -5.76
C SER A 78 -1.02 12.84 -6.54
N VAL A 79 -1.63 13.90 -6.03
CA VAL A 79 -2.74 14.63 -6.67
C VAL A 79 -2.43 16.11 -6.89
N ASN A 80 -1.25 16.57 -6.49
CA ASN A 80 -0.79 17.95 -6.70
C ASN A 80 -0.20 18.22 -8.10
N GLY A 81 -0.15 17.20 -8.98
CA GLY A 81 0.36 17.33 -10.35
C GLY A 81 1.89 17.19 -10.51
N HIS A 82 2.62 16.88 -9.43
CA HIS A 82 4.09 16.74 -9.43
C HIS A 82 4.53 15.27 -9.34
N GLY A 83 3.60 14.34 -9.51
CA GLY A 83 3.81 12.91 -9.26
C GLY A 83 4.92 12.28 -10.10
N TYR A 84 5.09 12.70 -11.37
CA TYR A 84 6.18 12.19 -12.20
C TYR A 84 7.55 12.63 -11.68
N GLN A 85 7.79 13.93 -11.54
CA GLN A 85 9.11 14.45 -11.16
C GLN A 85 9.55 13.96 -9.79
N GLU A 86 8.63 13.98 -8.82
CA GLU A 86 8.96 13.51 -7.48
C GLU A 86 8.97 11.98 -7.41
N GLY A 87 8.11 11.31 -8.18
CA GLY A 87 8.07 9.85 -8.31
C GLY A 87 9.42 9.29 -8.74
N MET A 88 10.03 9.86 -9.80
CA MET A 88 11.35 9.48 -10.29
C MET A 88 12.45 9.62 -9.21
N ARG A 89 12.34 10.64 -8.37
CA ARG A 89 13.29 10.88 -7.26
C ARG A 89 13.12 9.87 -6.13
N VAL A 90 11.88 9.63 -5.68
CA VAL A 90 11.62 8.76 -4.52
C VAL A 90 11.85 7.29 -4.84
N ILE A 91 11.51 6.85 -6.06
CA ILE A 91 11.67 5.44 -6.44
C ILE A 91 13.15 5.03 -6.48
N GLY A 92 14.03 5.92 -6.95
CA GLY A 92 15.48 5.70 -6.89
C GLY A 92 15.95 5.43 -5.47
N LYS A 93 15.58 6.30 -4.52
CA LYS A 93 15.94 6.15 -3.10
C LYS A 93 15.39 4.86 -2.48
N LEU A 94 14.15 4.50 -2.81
CA LEU A 94 13.53 3.27 -2.32
C LEU A 94 14.20 2.02 -2.89
N ARG A 95 14.59 2.02 -4.17
CA ARG A 95 15.27 0.88 -4.82
C ARG A 95 16.74 0.75 -4.44
N GLU A 96 17.39 1.86 -4.05
CA GLU A 96 18.74 1.84 -3.44
C GLU A 96 18.75 1.15 -2.06
N ALA A 97 17.61 1.08 -1.37
CA ALA A 97 17.48 0.31 -0.13
C ALA A 97 17.34 -1.18 -0.44
N GLY A 98 18.44 -1.94 -0.27
CA GLY A 98 18.50 -3.37 -0.60
C GLY A 98 17.40 -4.22 0.04
N GLU A 99 16.92 -3.87 1.24
CA GLU A 99 15.82 -4.57 1.91
C GLU A 99 14.46 -4.39 1.22
N LEU A 100 14.31 -3.33 0.42
CA LEU A 100 13.08 -2.96 -0.27
C LEU A 100 13.11 -3.28 -1.77
N VAL A 101 14.23 -3.83 -2.28
CA VAL A 101 14.43 -4.04 -3.72
C VAL A 101 13.32 -4.87 -4.36
N ALA A 102 12.76 -5.84 -3.63
CA ALA A 102 11.68 -6.72 -4.08
C ALA A 102 10.30 -6.32 -3.55
N THR A 103 10.19 -5.21 -2.81
CA THR A 103 8.90 -4.73 -2.31
C THR A 103 8.11 -4.11 -3.47
N PRO A 104 6.87 -4.54 -3.72
CA PRO A 104 5.98 -3.88 -4.67
C PRO A 104 5.79 -2.40 -4.35
N MET A 105 6.00 -1.54 -5.35
CA MET A 105 5.86 -0.08 -5.21
C MET A 105 4.92 0.45 -6.28
N VAL A 106 3.91 1.20 -5.83
CA VAL A 106 2.86 1.74 -6.68
C VAL A 106 2.78 3.25 -6.50
N ILE A 107 2.54 3.97 -7.60
CA ILE A 107 2.21 5.39 -7.58
C ILE A 107 0.91 5.65 -8.32
N GLY A 108 0.09 6.59 -7.83
CA GLY A 108 -1.12 6.98 -8.54
C GLY A 108 -1.63 8.39 -8.26
N GLY A 109 -2.58 8.82 -9.08
CA GLY A 109 -3.20 10.14 -9.07
C GLY A 109 -2.78 11.02 -10.27
N LYS A 110 -2.59 12.31 -10.03
CA LYS A 110 -2.17 13.30 -11.03
C LYS A 110 -0.64 13.35 -11.12
N LEU A 111 -0.11 12.67 -12.13
CA LEU A 111 1.34 12.57 -12.35
C LEU A 111 1.93 13.76 -13.13
N GLY A 112 1.08 14.62 -13.68
CA GLY A 112 1.47 15.86 -14.34
C GLY A 112 0.38 16.93 -14.21
N ILE A 113 0.72 18.15 -14.65
CA ILE A 113 -0.20 19.29 -14.71
C ILE A 113 -0.90 19.41 -16.07
N SER A 114 -0.40 18.71 -17.08
CA SER A 114 -1.04 18.60 -18.39
C SER A 114 -2.23 17.66 -18.24
N GLY A 115 -3.44 18.14 -18.52
CA GLY A 115 -4.71 17.41 -18.28
C GLY A 115 -4.97 16.23 -19.22
N GLY A 116 -3.97 15.40 -19.52
CA GLY A 116 -4.08 14.20 -20.33
C GLY A 116 -3.18 13.08 -19.82
N GLU A 117 -3.49 11.85 -20.21
CA GLU A 117 -2.66 10.68 -19.93
C GLU A 117 -1.33 10.80 -20.69
N ASP A 118 -0.29 11.29 -20.01
CA ASP A 118 1.05 11.30 -20.56
C ASP A 118 1.63 9.89 -20.42
N THR A 119 1.43 9.07 -21.46
CA THR A 119 1.88 7.68 -21.49
C THR A 119 3.40 7.56 -21.36
N GLY A 120 4.16 8.59 -21.75
CA GLY A 120 5.61 8.63 -21.55
C GLY A 120 6.00 8.64 -20.07
N HIS A 121 5.28 9.40 -19.24
CA HIS A 121 5.53 9.40 -17.79
C HIS A 121 5.25 8.05 -17.14
N ILE A 122 4.26 7.30 -17.64
CA ILE A 122 3.94 5.96 -17.11
C ILE A 122 5.11 5.00 -17.38
N ASP A 123 5.55 4.91 -18.64
CA ASP A 123 6.61 4.00 -19.05
C ASP A 123 7.93 4.33 -18.33
N GLU A 124 8.24 5.60 -18.14
CA GLU A 124 9.45 6.04 -17.44
C GLU A 124 9.41 5.74 -15.94
N LEU A 125 8.27 5.93 -15.27
CA LEU A 125 8.11 5.58 -13.85
C LEU A 125 8.20 4.07 -13.64
N MET A 126 7.60 3.28 -14.52
CA MET A 126 7.72 1.81 -14.49
C MET A 126 9.19 1.39 -14.71
N ALA A 127 9.88 1.97 -15.69
CA ALA A 127 11.29 1.69 -15.96
C ALA A 127 12.22 2.11 -14.82
N ALA A 128 11.86 3.17 -14.07
CA ALA A 128 12.59 3.62 -12.88
C ALA A 128 12.40 2.70 -11.67
N GLY A 129 11.41 1.80 -11.72
CA GLY A 129 11.22 0.74 -10.75
C GLY A 129 9.89 0.76 -10.02
N PHE A 130 8.88 1.51 -10.45
CA PHE A 130 7.51 1.27 -9.99
C PHE A 130 6.97 -0.02 -10.61
N ASP A 131 6.21 -0.79 -9.82
CA ASP A 131 5.53 -2.02 -10.26
C ASP A 131 4.11 -1.74 -10.77
N GLY A 132 3.56 -0.56 -10.46
CA GLY A 132 2.27 -0.11 -10.94
C GLY A 132 2.15 1.42 -10.92
N VAL A 133 1.55 1.98 -11.97
CA VAL A 133 1.30 3.41 -12.13
C VAL A 133 -0.16 3.62 -12.52
N PHE A 134 -0.93 4.32 -11.68
CA PHE A 134 -2.38 4.48 -11.84
C PHE A 134 -2.78 5.96 -11.91
N GLN A 135 -3.00 6.48 -13.11
CA GLN A 135 -3.36 7.89 -13.30
C GLN A 135 -4.82 8.20 -12.95
N ASP A 136 -5.09 9.48 -12.64
CA ASP A 136 -6.43 10.02 -12.45
C ASP A 136 -7.24 9.91 -13.76
N GLY A 137 -8.21 9.00 -13.79
CA GLY A 137 -8.96 8.60 -14.97
C GLY A 137 -10.08 7.62 -14.62
N VAL A 138 -10.93 7.28 -15.61
CA VAL A 138 -12.17 6.51 -15.38
C VAL A 138 -11.91 5.11 -14.78
N SER A 139 -10.75 4.50 -15.05
CA SER A 139 -10.43 3.14 -14.59
C SER A 139 -9.35 3.05 -13.50
N GLY A 140 -8.71 4.16 -13.10
CA GLY A 140 -7.50 4.13 -12.26
C GLY A 140 -7.67 3.35 -10.95
N VAL A 141 -8.80 3.50 -10.27
CA VAL A 141 -9.13 2.75 -9.04
C VAL A 141 -9.38 1.27 -9.33
N ALA A 142 -10.12 0.95 -10.40
CA ALA A 142 -10.44 -0.43 -10.75
C ALA A 142 -9.19 -1.21 -11.18
N ASP A 143 -8.25 -0.56 -11.86
CA ASP A 143 -6.99 -1.17 -12.26
C ASP A 143 -6.04 -1.36 -11.06
N PHE A 144 -6.06 -0.42 -10.12
CA PHE A 144 -5.35 -0.55 -8.84
C PHE A 144 -5.89 -1.72 -8.00
N GLN A 145 -7.21 -1.90 -7.93
CA GLN A 145 -7.82 -3.05 -7.25
C GLN A 145 -7.35 -4.38 -7.84
N LYS A 146 -7.40 -4.53 -9.18
CA LYS A 146 -6.90 -5.73 -9.86
C LYS A 146 -5.41 -5.99 -9.57
N PHE A 147 -4.61 -4.93 -9.50
CA PHE A 147 -3.20 -5.05 -9.14
C PHE A 147 -3.02 -5.59 -7.71
N ILE A 148 -3.74 -5.06 -6.72
CA ILE A 148 -3.66 -5.54 -5.34
C ILE A 148 -4.13 -7.01 -5.22
N GLU A 149 -5.18 -7.38 -5.93
CA GLU A 149 -5.72 -8.75 -5.92
C GLU A 149 -4.74 -9.78 -6.50
N THR A 150 -3.87 -9.35 -7.43
CA THR A 150 -2.87 -10.21 -8.07
C THR A 150 -1.48 -10.12 -7.41
N ALA A 151 -1.29 -9.19 -6.45
CA ALA A 151 -0.04 -9.03 -5.74
C ALA A 151 0.24 -10.24 -4.82
N PRO A 152 1.49 -10.74 -4.78
CA PRO A 152 1.85 -11.86 -3.93
C PRO A 152 1.68 -11.50 -2.44
N THR A 153 0.94 -12.34 -1.74
CA THR A 153 0.59 -12.16 -0.33
C THR A 153 1.77 -12.55 0.56
N LYS A 154 2.25 -11.63 1.42
CA LYS A 154 3.22 -11.98 2.47
C LYS A 154 2.45 -12.28 3.74
N GLY A 155 2.00 -13.53 3.89
CA GLY A 155 1.38 -13.99 5.13
C GLY A 155 2.33 -13.79 6.32
N ARG A 156 1.85 -13.10 7.37
CA ARG A 156 2.59 -12.93 8.63
C ARG A 156 2.83 -14.31 9.24
N GLN A 157 4.07 -14.80 9.24
CA GLN A 157 4.40 -15.99 10.02
C GLN A 157 4.28 -15.64 11.50
N ILE A 158 3.28 -16.20 12.17
CA ILE A 158 3.21 -16.21 13.62
C ILE A 158 4.31 -17.16 14.08
N THR A 159 5.41 -16.62 14.59
CA THR A 159 6.36 -17.41 15.36
C THR A 159 5.69 -17.75 16.69
N GLU A 160 5.16 -18.97 16.81
CA GLU A 160 4.77 -19.53 18.10
C GLU A 160 6.03 -19.64 18.97
N THR A 161 6.17 -18.72 19.93
CA THR A 161 7.14 -18.88 21.01
C THR A 161 6.62 -19.99 21.94
N SER A 162 7.01 -21.23 21.66
CA SER A 162 6.90 -22.32 22.64
C SER A 162 7.82 -22.02 23.82
N GLY A 163 7.27 -21.35 24.83
CA GLY A 163 7.91 -21.10 26.12
C GLY A 163 7.56 -22.22 27.08
N ALA A 164 8.50 -23.16 27.20
CA ALA A 164 8.50 -24.34 28.04
C ALA A 164 8.00 -24.15 29.48
N THR A 165 7.20 -25.11 29.92
CA THR A 165 7.03 -25.51 31.32
C THR A 165 8.35 -26.00 31.91
N ALA A 166 8.71 -25.43 33.07
CA ALA A 166 9.52 -26.09 34.10
C ALA A 166 9.12 -25.51 35.47
#